data_AF-A0A178AEI7-F1
#
_entry.id   AF-A0A178AEI7-F1
#
_cell.length_a   1.000
_cell.length_b   1.000
_cell.length_c   1.000
_cell.angle_alpha   90.00
_cell.angle_beta   90.00
_cell.angle_gamma   90.00
#
_symmetry.space_group_name_H-M   'P 1'
#
loop_
_entity.id
_entity.type
_entity.pdbx_description
1 polymer ?
#
loop_
_entity_poly.entity_id
_entity_poly.type
_entity_poly.pdbx_seq_one_letter_code
_entity_poly.pdbx_strand_id
1 'polypeptide(L)'
;MKTTITLWGLAALTAAQNPDLLPVHGCLNMPNTTTITNFTFVHHPRNLGIKAFVQWESPRFSISCYGESPTASGANVPIGFPGTYTSIPCKGSQNGGFQVATDGVNASVEFSTWQQCAASQYYFHYKADIVLECKGDDAGVLTCGDGDAKEGNSTAGFESLEWLQPIRPPPPPPFVYVPPSAAASATVV
;
A
#
# COMPACT_ATOMS: atom_id res chain seq x y z
N MET A 1 -63.18 26.35 2.18
CA MET A 1 -62.46 25.14 2.60
C MET A 1 -61.18 25.05 1.79
N LYS A 2 -60.01 25.14 2.42
CA LYS A 2 -58.69 25.11 1.75
C LYS A 2 -58.09 23.72 1.92
N THR A 3 -57.84 23.03 0.82
CA THR A 3 -57.23 21.70 0.79
C THR A 3 -55.74 21.85 0.58
N THR A 4 -54.95 21.56 1.61
CA THR A 4 -53.49 21.53 1.54
C THR A 4 -53.04 20.12 1.17
N ILE A 5 -52.39 19.97 0.02
CA ILE A 5 -51.80 18.70 -0.44
C ILE A 5 -50.32 18.73 -0.06
N THR A 6 -49.94 17.89 0.90
CA THR A 6 -48.55 17.68 1.31
C THR A 6 -47.90 16.68 0.36
N LEU A 7 -47.03 17.16 -0.53
CA LEU A 7 -46.17 16.28 -1.34
C LEU A 7 -45.10 15.67 -0.43
N TRP A 8 -45.11 14.34 -0.34
CA TRP A 8 -44.05 13.56 0.28
C TRP A 8 -42.77 13.68 -0.54
N GLY A 9 -41.71 14.11 0.13
CA GLY A 9 -40.39 14.28 -0.44
C GLY A 9 -39.84 12.99 -1.02
N LEU A 10 -39.27 13.10 -2.22
CA LEU A 10 -38.48 12.06 -2.84
C LEU A 10 -37.38 11.61 -1.85
N ALA A 11 -37.38 10.33 -1.50
CA ALA A 11 -36.22 9.69 -0.92
C ALA A 11 -35.06 9.87 -1.90
N ALA A 12 -34.03 10.62 -1.50
CA ALA A 12 -32.79 10.69 -2.25
C ALA A 12 -32.22 9.27 -2.32
N LEU A 13 -32.21 8.69 -3.52
CA LEU A 13 -31.34 7.56 -3.82
C LEU A 13 -29.91 8.04 -3.56
N THR A 14 -29.36 7.73 -2.39
CA THR A 14 -27.91 7.73 -2.20
C THR A 14 -27.37 6.72 -3.19
N ALA A 15 -26.84 7.19 -4.31
CA ALA A 15 -26.03 6.37 -5.18
C ALA A 15 -24.97 5.73 -4.28
N ALA A 16 -25.00 4.40 -4.17
CA ALA A 16 -23.89 3.65 -3.63
C ALA A 16 -22.71 3.98 -4.55
N GLN A 17 -21.90 4.98 -4.16
CA GLN A 17 -20.63 5.23 -4.79
C GLN A 17 -19.88 3.92 -4.63
N ASN A 18 -19.73 3.19 -5.74
CA ASN A 18 -18.86 2.03 -5.76
C ASN A 18 -17.56 2.48 -5.09
N PRO A 19 -17.06 1.76 -4.07
CA PRO A 19 -15.78 2.09 -3.50
C PRO A 19 -14.80 2.26 -4.67
N ASP A 20 -13.94 3.27 -4.58
CA ASP A 20 -12.95 3.58 -5.60
C ASP A 20 -12.03 2.37 -5.75
N LEU A 21 -12.38 1.46 -6.67
CA LEU A 21 -11.74 0.17 -6.88
C LEU A 21 -10.90 0.25 -8.14
N LEU A 22 -9.71 -0.35 -8.08
CA LEU A 22 -8.81 -0.37 -9.23
C LEU A 22 -9.41 -1.22 -10.35
N PRO A 23 -9.40 -0.76 -11.62
CA PRO A 23 -9.97 -1.47 -12.76
C PRO A 23 -9.05 -2.61 -13.25
N VAL A 24 -8.54 -3.44 -12.33
CA VAL A 24 -7.69 -4.58 -12.67
C VAL A 24 -8.56 -5.83 -12.81
N HIS A 25 -8.53 -6.42 -14.00
CA HIS A 25 -9.35 -7.59 -14.31
C HIS A 25 -9.10 -8.73 -13.32
N GLY A 26 -10.16 -9.23 -12.69
CA GLY A 26 -10.09 -10.29 -11.68
C GLY A 26 -9.71 -9.83 -10.26
N CYS A 27 -9.46 -8.54 -10.03
CA CYS A 27 -9.19 -7.96 -8.71
C CYS A 27 -10.40 -7.17 -8.18
N LEU A 28 -11.50 -7.82 -7.82
CA LEU A 28 -12.75 -7.11 -7.48
C LEU A 28 -12.69 -6.28 -6.18
N ASN A 29 -11.65 -6.41 -5.36
CA ASN A 29 -11.61 -5.85 -4.00
C ASN A 29 -10.39 -4.95 -3.71
N MET A 30 -9.59 -4.62 -4.74
CA MET A 30 -8.42 -3.77 -4.56
C MET A 30 -8.83 -2.30 -4.58
N PRO A 31 -8.72 -1.57 -3.46
CA PRO A 31 -9.09 -0.17 -3.40
C PRO A 31 -8.03 0.69 -4.10
N ASN A 32 -8.43 1.88 -4.54
CA ASN A 32 -7.50 2.91 -5.00
C ASN A 32 -6.78 3.59 -3.82
N THR A 33 -7.35 3.53 -2.62
CA THR A 33 -6.77 4.12 -1.41
C THR A 33 -6.91 3.21 -0.19
N THR A 34 -6.01 3.32 0.77
CA THR A 34 -6.13 2.68 2.08
C THR A 34 -5.70 3.63 3.19
N THR A 35 -6.23 3.43 4.39
CA THR A 35 -5.82 4.21 5.56
C THR A 35 -4.52 3.66 6.13
N ILE A 36 -3.63 4.57 6.51
CA ILE A 36 -2.45 4.32 7.32
C ILE A 36 -2.76 4.77 8.75
N THR A 37 -2.51 3.89 9.71
CA THR A 37 -2.77 4.13 11.13
C THR A 37 -1.48 3.94 11.93
N ASN A 38 -1.48 4.42 13.18
CA ASN A 38 -0.38 4.21 14.13
C ASN A 38 0.99 4.67 13.61
N PHE A 39 1.00 5.72 12.77
CA PHE A 39 2.23 6.31 12.28
C PHE A 39 2.97 7.01 13.42
N THR A 40 4.20 6.57 13.68
CA THR A 40 5.10 7.18 14.65
C THR A 40 6.50 7.22 14.09
N PHE A 41 7.15 8.39 14.15
CA PHE A 41 8.56 8.55 13.82
C PHE A 41 9.28 9.21 14.99
N VAL A 42 10.34 8.59 15.48
CA VAL A 42 11.19 9.17 16.52
C VAL A 42 12.59 9.36 15.95
N HIS A 43 13.06 10.60 16.00
CA HIS A 43 14.39 10.99 15.59
C HIS A 43 15.22 11.43 16.79
N HIS A 44 16.44 10.89 16.89
CA HIS A 44 17.42 11.30 17.89
C HIS A 44 18.61 11.98 17.22
N PRO A 45 19.19 13.02 17.86
CA PRO A 45 20.49 13.54 17.47
C PRO A 45 21.52 12.42 17.46
N ARG A 46 22.39 12.41 16.44
CA ARG A 46 23.39 11.35 16.19
C ARG A 46 24.27 11.02 17.41
N ASN A 47 24.44 11.96 18.33
CA ASN A 47 25.38 11.89 19.45
C ASN A 47 24.80 11.28 20.73
N LEU A 48 23.50 10.96 20.78
CA LEU A 48 22.88 10.43 22.01
C LEU A 48 22.98 8.91 22.15
N GLY A 49 23.37 8.19 21.08
CA GLY A 49 23.40 6.71 21.09
C GLY A 49 22.01 6.05 21.21
N ILE A 50 20.93 6.84 21.16
CA ILE A 50 19.54 6.34 21.18
C ILE A 50 19.09 6.11 19.74
N LYS A 51 18.47 4.97 19.46
CA LYS A 51 18.04 4.61 18.11
C LYS A 51 16.81 5.40 17.69
N ALA A 52 16.87 5.96 16.47
CA ALA A 52 15.67 6.42 15.79
C ALA A 52 14.80 5.20 15.40
N PHE A 53 13.49 5.39 15.31
CA PHE A 53 12.60 4.36 14.78
C PHE A 53 11.42 4.97 14.02
N VAL A 54 10.80 4.15 13.16
CA VAL A 54 9.57 4.48 12.45
C VAL A 54 8.64 3.27 12.46
N GLN A 55 7.35 3.52 12.57
CA GLN A 55 6.33 2.48 12.43
C GLN A 55 5.05 3.04 11.80
N TRP A 56 4.29 2.15 11.14
CA TRP A 56 2.95 2.43 10.63
C TRP A 56 2.22 1.13 10.29
N GLU A 57 0.90 1.22 10.13
CA GLU A 57 0.05 0.07 9.80
C GLU A 57 -0.93 0.41 8.69
N SER A 58 -1.29 -0.59 7.88
CA SER A 58 -2.42 -0.53 6.95
C SER A 58 -3.40 -1.65 7.30
N PRO A 59 -4.41 -1.39 8.16
CA PRO A 59 -5.31 -2.41 8.69
C PRO A 59 -6.05 -3.18 7.60
N ARG A 60 -6.43 -2.51 6.51
CA ARG A 60 -7.14 -3.14 5.37
C ARG A 60 -6.38 -4.32 4.78
N PHE A 61 -5.05 -4.23 4.74
CA PHE A 61 -4.18 -5.26 4.17
C PHE A 61 -3.48 -6.09 5.25
N SER A 62 -3.77 -5.86 6.53
CA SER A 62 -3.06 -6.48 7.66
C SER A 62 -1.53 -6.30 7.57
N ILE A 63 -1.09 -5.12 7.12
CA ILE A 63 0.33 -4.76 7.00
C ILE A 63 0.74 -3.95 8.22
N SER A 64 1.88 -4.30 8.82
CA SER A 64 2.49 -3.55 9.92
C SER A 64 3.98 -3.44 9.67
N CYS A 65 4.50 -2.22 9.65
CA CYS A 65 5.87 -1.89 9.32
C CYS A 65 6.56 -1.27 10.54
N TYR A 66 7.79 -1.70 10.81
CA TYR A 66 8.59 -1.20 11.93
C TYR A 66 10.06 -1.23 11.55
N GLY A 67 10.76 -0.11 11.71
CA GLY A 67 12.20 -0.02 11.43
C GLY A 67 12.93 0.77 12.51
N GLU A 68 14.12 0.31 12.87
CA GLU A 68 15.02 0.97 13.80
C GLU A 68 16.34 1.33 13.11
N SER A 69 16.99 2.40 13.57
CA SER A 69 18.29 2.80 13.05
C SER A 69 19.30 1.74 13.46
N PRO A 70 20.05 1.15 12.54
CA PRO A 70 21.15 0.29 12.92
C PRO A 70 22.20 1.10 13.65
N THR A 71 22.76 0.52 14.70
CA THR A 71 23.92 1.08 15.40
C THR A 71 25.17 0.58 14.68
N ALA A 72 25.79 1.43 13.85
CA ALA A 72 27.02 1.11 13.15
C ALA A 72 28.19 1.86 13.80
N SER A 73 29.15 1.14 14.37
CA SER A 73 30.40 1.71 14.92
C SER A 73 30.19 2.85 15.94
N GLY A 74 29.14 2.76 16.76
CA GLY A 74 28.80 3.78 17.76
C GLY A 74 28.10 5.03 17.21
N ALA A 75 27.85 5.10 15.90
CA ALA A 75 27.06 6.15 15.27
C ALA A 75 25.68 5.61 14.83
N ASN A 76 24.63 6.37 15.09
CA ASN A 76 23.30 6.07 14.58
C ASN A 76 23.21 6.40 13.10
N VAL A 77 22.84 5.42 12.28
CA VAL A 77 22.50 5.65 10.87
C VAL A 77 21.12 6.31 10.83
N PRO A 78 20.96 7.47 10.17
CA PRO A 78 19.67 8.12 10.12
C PRO A 78 18.62 7.24 9.41
N ILE A 79 17.44 7.12 10.01
CA ILE A 79 16.24 6.62 9.31
C ILE A 79 15.56 7.81 8.67
N GLY A 80 15.32 7.75 7.36
CA GLY A 80 14.45 8.71 6.66
C GLY A 80 15.03 10.11 6.47
N PHE A 81 15.92 10.57 7.36
CA PHE A 81 16.22 11.99 7.54
C PHE A 81 17.73 12.32 7.48
N PRO A 82 18.14 13.43 6.85
CA PRO A 82 17.35 14.23 5.91
C PRO A 82 17.32 13.56 4.54
N GLY A 83 16.14 13.43 3.94
CA GLY A 83 15.95 13.00 2.54
C GLY A 83 16.43 11.58 2.21
N THR A 84 16.73 10.74 3.20
CA THR A 84 17.34 9.42 2.97
C THR A 84 16.25 8.36 2.88
N TYR A 85 16.07 7.76 1.71
CA TYR A 85 15.17 6.62 1.58
C TYR A 85 15.69 5.44 2.41
N THR A 86 14.83 4.91 3.27
CA THR A 86 15.15 3.78 4.14
C THR A 86 14.19 2.65 3.87
N SER A 87 14.72 1.44 3.62
CA SER A 87 13.91 0.24 3.50
C SER A 87 13.49 -0.23 4.89
N ILE A 88 12.19 -0.37 5.12
CA ILE A 88 11.59 -0.71 6.41
C ILE A 88 10.99 -2.12 6.32
N PRO A 89 11.34 -3.05 7.21
CA PRO A 89 10.73 -4.36 7.19
C PRO A 89 9.25 -4.28 7.58
N CYS A 90 8.41 -5.00 6.85
CA CYS A 90 6.97 -5.04 7.06
C CYS A 90 6.48 -6.49 7.19
N LYS A 91 5.56 -6.73 8.12
CA LYS A 91 4.79 -7.96 8.19
C LYS A 91 3.60 -7.86 7.24
N GLY A 92 3.31 -8.93 6.50
CA GLY A 92 2.19 -8.98 5.54
C GLY A 92 2.47 -8.31 4.19
N SER A 93 3.70 -7.84 3.96
CA SER A 93 4.14 -7.12 2.76
C SER A 93 5.61 -7.45 2.46
N GLN A 94 6.09 -7.05 1.29
CA GLN A 94 7.53 -6.80 1.10
C GLN A 94 8.01 -5.66 2.01
N ASN A 95 9.31 -5.40 2.06
CA ASN A 95 9.81 -4.21 2.76
C ASN A 95 9.14 -2.94 2.22
N GLY A 96 8.72 -2.08 3.13
CA GLY A 96 8.24 -0.75 2.82
C GLY A 96 9.38 0.24 2.62
N GLY A 97 9.01 1.45 2.22
CA GLY A 97 9.88 2.60 2.10
C GLY A 97 9.51 3.66 3.13
N PHE A 98 10.50 4.35 3.66
CA PHE A 98 10.29 5.55 4.46
C PHE A 98 11.32 6.62 4.12
N GLN A 99 10.85 7.85 3.98
CA GLN A 99 11.68 9.02 3.74
C GLN A 99 11.07 10.22 4.44
N VAL A 100 11.92 11.08 5.01
CA VAL A 100 11.54 12.40 5.49
C VAL A 100 12.16 13.42 4.55
N ALA A 101 11.37 14.35 4.04
CA ALA A 101 11.82 15.43 3.19
C ALA A 101 12.91 16.27 3.88
N THR A 102 13.71 16.99 3.08
CA THR A 102 14.83 17.77 3.60
C THR A 102 14.40 18.94 4.48
N ASP A 103 13.14 19.37 4.36
CA ASP A 103 12.52 20.38 5.23
C ASP A 103 12.19 19.84 6.63
N GLY A 104 12.17 18.51 6.83
CA GLY A 104 11.76 17.87 8.07
C GLY A 104 10.27 17.97 8.37
N VAL A 105 9.46 18.49 7.44
CA VAL A 105 8.02 18.73 7.61
C VAL A 105 7.21 17.63 6.96
N ASN A 106 7.66 17.11 5.82
CA ASN A 106 6.91 16.08 5.09
C ASN A 106 7.64 14.74 5.20
N ALA A 107 6.89 13.66 5.36
CA ALA A 107 7.39 12.31 5.24
C ALA A 107 6.56 11.53 4.21
N SER A 108 7.15 10.48 3.67
CA SER A 108 6.43 9.53 2.83
C SER A 108 6.68 8.11 3.31
N VAL A 109 5.61 7.33 3.39
CA VAL A 109 5.66 5.88 3.59
C VAL A 109 5.19 5.17 2.34
N GLU A 110 5.86 4.08 2.00
CA GLU A 110 5.54 3.24 0.85
C GLU A 110 5.44 1.79 1.32
N PHE A 111 4.48 1.04 0.78
CA PHE A 111 4.35 -0.40 1.05
C PHE A 111 3.65 -1.06 -0.13
N SER A 112 3.73 -2.39 -0.19
CA SER A 112 3.17 -3.15 -1.29
C SER A 112 2.33 -4.31 -0.78
N THR A 113 1.20 -4.58 -1.42
CA THR A 113 0.40 -5.78 -1.09
C THR A 113 0.33 -6.70 -2.30
N TRP A 114 0.33 -8.00 -2.04
CA TRP A 114 0.18 -9.02 -3.06
C TRP A 114 -1.28 -9.43 -3.16
N GLN A 115 -1.80 -9.56 -4.38
CA GLN A 115 -3.12 -10.11 -4.62
C GLN A 115 -3.11 -10.99 -5.87
N GLN A 116 -3.72 -12.17 -5.76
CA GLN A 116 -4.07 -12.98 -6.92
C GLN A 116 -5.37 -12.48 -7.54
N CYS A 117 -5.34 -12.24 -8.84
CA CYS A 117 -6.44 -11.72 -9.62
C CYS A 117 -6.68 -12.59 -10.85
N ALA A 118 -7.78 -13.34 -10.82
CA ALA A 118 -8.05 -14.42 -11.76
C ALA A 118 -6.82 -15.35 -11.94
N ALA A 119 -6.21 -15.33 -13.13
CA ALA A 119 -5.05 -16.17 -13.47
C ALA A 119 -3.69 -15.48 -13.29
N SER A 120 -3.64 -14.23 -12.84
CA SER A 120 -2.40 -13.44 -12.68
C SER A 120 -2.17 -13.04 -11.22
N GLN A 121 -0.93 -12.69 -10.91
CA GLN A 121 -0.50 -12.22 -9.60
C GLN A 121 0.10 -10.83 -9.76
N TYR A 122 -0.15 -9.95 -8.79
CA TYR A 122 0.32 -8.57 -8.85
C TYR A 122 0.82 -8.10 -7.48
N TYR A 123 1.84 -7.24 -7.50
CA TYR A 123 2.08 -6.31 -6.40
C TYR A 123 1.37 -5.00 -6.69
N PHE A 124 0.68 -4.48 -5.68
CA PHE A 124 0.06 -3.17 -5.67
C PHE A 124 0.88 -2.28 -4.74
N HIS A 125 1.49 -1.24 -5.28
CA HIS A 125 2.30 -0.29 -4.54
C HIS A 125 1.42 0.88 -4.08
N TYR A 126 1.50 1.20 -2.79
CA TYR A 126 0.79 2.31 -2.17
C TYR A 126 1.78 3.27 -1.55
N LYS A 127 1.44 4.56 -1.58
CA LYS A 127 2.21 5.63 -0.97
C LYS A 127 1.31 6.58 -0.21
N ALA A 128 1.74 7.00 0.98
CA ALA A 128 1.13 8.09 1.71
C ALA A 128 2.17 9.17 1.96
N ASP A 129 1.79 10.42 1.69
CA ASP A 129 2.52 11.60 2.17
C ASP A 129 1.89 12.05 3.48
N ILE A 130 2.75 12.32 4.47
CA ILE A 130 2.40 12.58 5.87
C ILE A 130 3.02 13.90 6.26
N VAL A 131 2.22 14.82 6.77
CA VAL A 131 2.71 16.06 7.37
C VAL A 131 3.13 15.75 8.80
N LEU A 132 4.42 15.88 9.08
CA LEU A 132 4.98 15.62 10.40
C LEU A 132 4.73 16.81 11.33
N GLU A 133 4.12 16.52 12.47
CA GLU A 133 4.14 17.41 13.62
C GLU A 133 5.05 16.83 14.71
N CYS A 134 6.21 17.46 14.86
CA CYS A 134 7.25 17.01 15.77
C CYS A 134 7.21 17.77 17.09
N LYS A 135 7.24 17.03 18.21
CA LYS A 135 7.48 17.57 19.54
C LYS A 135 8.91 17.24 19.95
N GLY A 136 9.68 18.29 20.25
CA GLY A 136 11.02 18.18 20.80
C GLY A 136 11.01 18.11 22.33
N ASP A 137 11.89 17.29 22.91
CA ASP A 137 12.22 17.38 24.34
C ASP A 137 13.52 18.19 24.57
N ASP A 138 13.86 18.43 25.85
CA ASP A 138 15.07 19.17 26.25
C ASP A 138 16.38 18.46 25.85
N ALA A 139 16.32 17.17 25.49
CA ALA A 139 17.44 16.40 24.99
C ALA A 139 17.56 16.49 23.44
N GLY A 140 16.66 17.20 22.77
CA GLY A 140 16.63 17.33 21.32
C GLY A 140 16.06 16.10 20.59
N VAL A 141 15.37 15.21 21.30
CA VAL A 141 14.63 14.10 20.71
C VAL A 141 13.38 14.65 20.06
N LEU A 142 13.20 14.39 18.76
CA LEU A 142 12.01 14.76 18.02
C LEU A 142 11.11 13.54 17.89
N THR A 143 9.93 13.60 18.51
CA THR A 143 8.86 12.62 18.29
C THR A 143 7.84 13.25 17.36
N CYS A 144 7.74 12.71 16.15
CA CYS A 144 6.85 13.17 15.10
C CYS A 144 5.69 12.20 14.91
N GLY A 145 4.48 12.74 14.83
CA GLY A 145 3.28 12.03 14.40
C GLY A 145 2.64 12.73 13.20
N ASP A 146 1.63 12.12 12.62
CA ASP A 146 0.67 12.82 11.77
C ASP A 146 -0.12 13.80 12.66
N GLY A 147 -0.37 15.02 12.20
CA GLY A 147 -0.67 16.19 13.03
C GLY A 147 -1.62 16.01 14.24
N ASP A 148 -1.27 16.68 15.34
CA ASP A 148 -1.88 16.71 16.68
C ASP A 148 -1.71 15.49 17.60
N ALA A 149 -0.51 14.88 17.63
CA ALA A 149 -0.02 13.99 18.71
C ALA A 149 -0.98 12.88 19.18
N LYS A 150 -1.92 12.48 18.31
CA LYS A 150 -2.72 11.27 18.39
C LYS A 150 -2.39 10.47 17.14
N GLU A 151 -2.67 9.18 17.19
CA GLU A 151 -2.61 8.25 16.06
C GLU A 151 -3.43 8.80 14.87
N GLY A 152 -2.80 9.69 14.09
CA GLY A 152 -3.41 10.32 12.94
C GLY A 152 -3.53 9.31 11.82
N ASN A 153 -4.67 9.32 11.15
CA ASN A 153 -4.93 8.44 10.03
C ASN A 153 -4.54 9.18 8.74
N SER A 154 -3.43 8.78 8.13
CA SER A 154 -3.09 9.26 6.78
C SER A 154 -3.78 8.38 5.73
N THR A 155 -3.89 8.86 4.50
CA THR A 155 -4.42 8.06 3.38
C THR A 155 -3.30 7.74 2.40
N ALA A 156 -3.07 6.45 2.18
CA ALA A 156 -2.19 5.98 1.11
C ALA A 156 -2.98 5.82 -0.19
N GLY A 157 -2.49 6.40 -1.27
CA GLY A 157 -2.99 6.20 -2.62
C GLY A 157 -2.25 5.07 -3.34
N PHE A 158 -2.93 4.39 -4.25
CA PHE A 158 -2.32 3.49 -5.21
C PHE A 158 -1.42 4.28 -6.17
N GLU A 159 -0.17 3.83 -6.30
CA GLU A 159 0.84 4.44 -7.17
C GLU A 159 1.03 3.65 -8.45
N SER A 160 1.24 2.34 -8.32
CA SER A 160 1.58 1.49 -9.44
C SER A 160 1.26 0.02 -9.17
N LEU A 161 1.17 -0.75 -10.25
CA LEU A 161 1.04 -2.20 -10.21
C LEU A 161 2.24 -2.85 -10.88
N GLU A 162 2.71 -3.96 -10.33
CA GLU A 162 3.72 -4.82 -10.93
C GLU A 162 3.13 -6.21 -11.15
N TRP A 163 3.20 -6.72 -12.38
CA TRP A 163 2.78 -8.08 -12.68
C TRP A 163 3.87 -9.08 -12.31
N LEU A 164 3.46 -10.15 -11.65
CA LEU A 164 4.33 -11.25 -11.26
C LEU A 164 4.13 -12.46 -12.16
N GLN A 165 5.24 -13.06 -12.57
CA GLN A 165 5.20 -14.31 -13.31
C GLN A 165 4.52 -15.40 -12.47
N PRO A 166 3.63 -16.20 -13.06
CA PRO A 166 3.06 -17.35 -12.38
C PRO A 166 4.16 -18.29 -11.85
N ILE A 167 4.01 -18.72 -10.60
CA ILE A 167 4.95 -19.66 -9.94
C ILE A 167 5.08 -20.98 -10.72
N ARG A 168 4.05 -21.32 -11.51
CA ARG A 168 4.07 -22.49 -12.40
C ARG A 168 3.65 -22.07 -13.80
N PRO A 169 4.33 -22.56 -14.85
CA PRO A 169 3.81 -22.41 -16.20
C PRO A 169 2.40 -23.02 -16.26
N PRO A 170 1.50 -22.46 -17.08
CA PRO A 170 0.18 -23.04 -17.26
C PRO A 170 0.33 -24.51 -17.66
N PRO A 171 -0.60 -25.39 -17.24
CA PRO A 171 -0.60 -26.75 -17.73
C PRO A 171 -0.57 -26.73 -19.27
N PRO A 172 0.14 -27.66 -19.92
CA PRO A 172 0.14 -27.73 -21.37
C PRO A 172 -1.33 -27.77 -21.86
N PRO A 173 -1.66 -27.09 -22.97
CA PRO A 173 -3.01 -27.14 -23.50
C PRO A 173 -3.44 -28.60 -23.68
N PRO A 174 -4.71 -28.93 -23.41
CA PRO A 174 -5.19 -30.30 -23.63
C PRO A 174 -4.85 -30.70 -25.06
N PHE A 175 -4.29 -31.90 -25.24
CA PHE A 175 -4.01 -32.43 -26.57
C PHE A 175 -5.32 -32.40 -27.36
N VAL A 176 -5.38 -31.55 -28.39
CA VAL A 176 -6.45 -31.61 -29.38
C VAL A 176 -6.22 -32.92 -30.12
N TYR A 177 -7.00 -33.94 -29.78
CA TYR A 177 -7.03 -35.17 -30.56
C TYR A 177 -7.53 -34.81 -31.95
N VAL A 178 -6.61 -34.69 -32.90
CA VAL A 178 -6.96 -34.64 -34.31
C VAL A 178 -7.19 -36.09 -34.72
N PRO A 179 -8.45 -36.52 -34.96
CA PRO A 179 -8.69 -37.85 -35.46
C PRO A 179 -7.92 -38.03 -36.77
N PRO A 180 -7.34 -39.21 -37.05
CA PRO A 180 -6.70 -39.46 -38.33
C PRO A 180 -7.70 -39.12 -39.45
N SER A 181 -7.33 -38.16 -40.29
CA SER A 181 -8.04 -37.85 -41.53
C SER A 181 -8.25 -39.17 -42.25
N ALA A 182 -9.49 -39.55 -42.51
CA ALA A 182 -9.81 -40.72 -43.31
C ALA A 182 -8.98 -40.63 -44.59
N ALA A 183 -8.03 -41.55 -44.76
CA ALA A 183 -7.20 -41.59 -45.94
C ALA A 183 -8.15 -41.73 -47.13
N ALA A 184 -8.22 -40.70 -47.97
CA ALA A 184 -8.92 -40.79 -49.24
C ALA A 184 -8.23 -41.90 -50.03
N SER A 185 -8.91 -43.04 -50.21
CA SER A 185 -8.46 -44.08 -51.11
C SER A 185 -8.36 -43.48 -52.51
N ALA A 186 -7.14 -43.21 -52.96
CA ALA A 186 -6.87 -42.89 -54.35
C ALA A 186 -7.09 -44.16 -55.18
N THR A 187 -8.18 -44.21 -55.93
CA THR A 187 -8.38 -45.21 -56.98
C THR A 187 -7.47 -44.84 -58.16
N VAL A 188 -6.49 -45.69 -58.45
CA VAL A 188 -5.70 -45.60 -59.68
C VAL A 188 -6.57 -46.11 -60.83
N VAL A 189 -6.80 -45.25 -61.82
CA VAL A 189 -7.47 -45.59 -63.10
C VAL A 189 -6.42 -45.96 -64.14
#